data_AF-A0A3D5E363-F1
#
_entry.id   AF-A0A3D5E363-F1
#
_cell.length_a   1.000
_cell.length_b   1.000
_cell.length_c   1.000
_cell.angle_alpha   90.00
_cell.angle_beta   90.00
_cell.angle_gamma   90.00
#
_symmetry.space_group_name_H-M   'P 1'
#
loop_
_entity.id
_entity.type
_entity.pdbx_description
1 polymer ?
#
loop_
_entity_poly.entity_id
_entity_poly.type
_entity_poly.pdbx_seq_one_letter_code
_entity_poly.pdbx_strand_id
1 'polypeptide(L)' 'MDSEIKLLKLHMAEVVDLQRSAALLSWDQQTYMPSGGSKDRAQQLATLEGLAHRLFISNKVGDLIGELESNVN' A
#
# COMPACT_ATOMS: atom_id res chain seq x y z
N MET A 1 -10.70 21.58 2.51
CA MET A 1 -9.26 21.40 2.20
C MET A 1 -8.56 20.51 3.24
N ASP A 2 -8.62 20.85 4.54
CA ASP A 2 -7.94 20.05 5.57
C ASP A 2 -8.53 18.65 5.78
N SER A 3 -9.85 18.50 5.59
CA SER A 3 -10.56 17.22 5.65
C SER A 3 -10.12 16.26 4.53
N GLU A 4 -10.02 16.75 3.30
CA GLU A 4 -9.69 15.95 2.12
C GLU A 4 -8.21 15.54 2.16
N ILE A 5 -7.31 16.46 2.57
CA ILE A 5 -5.90 16.13 2.83
C ILE A 5 -5.78 15.04 3.89
N LYS A 6 -6.56 15.14 4.99
CA LYS A 6 -6.56 14.13 6.04
C LYS A 6 -7.02 12.77 5.51
N LEU A 7 -8.09 12.73 4.72
CA LEU A 7 -8.59 11.50 4.12
C LEU A 7 -7.58 10.88 3.15
N LEU A 8 -6.95 11.69 2.30
CA LEU A 8 -5.90 11.22 1.39
C LEU A 8 -4.71 10.64 2.16
N LYS A 9 -4.26 11.31 3.22
CA LYS A 9 -3.18 10.81 4.09
C LYS A 9 -3.53 9.48 4.75
N LEU A 10 -4.76 9.32 5.25
CA LEU A 10 -5.22 8.08 5.86
C LEU A 10 -5.24 6.94 4.82
N HIS A 11 -5.73 7.20 3.61
CA HIS A 11 -5.75 6.21 2.53
C HIS A 11 -4.33 5.82 2.09
N MET A 12 -3.41 6.78 2.00
CA MET A 12 -2.00 6.52 1.70
C MET A 12 -1.28 5.78 2.83
N ALA A 13 -1.64 6.00 4.09
CA ALA A 13 -1.05 5.28 5.21
C ALA A 13 -1.30 3.78 5.09
N GLU A 14 -2.50 3.36 4.69
CA GLU A 14 -2.83 1.94 4.49
C GLU A 14 -1.97 1.32 3.36
N VAL A 15 -1.79 2.02 2.24
CA VAL A 15 -0.89 1.58 1.16
C VAL A 15 0.54 1.39 1.68
N VAL A 16 1.04 2.35 2.46
CA VAL A 16 2.40 2.34 3.01
C VAL A 16 2.58 1.20 4.01
N ASP A 17 1.58 0.92 4.86
CA ASP A 17 1.64 -0.17 5.83
C ASP A 17 1.69 -1.56 5.15
N LEU A 18 0.93 -1.74 4.06
CA LEU A 18 1.01 -2.95 3.24
C LEU A 18 2.38 -3.12 2.58
N GLN A 19 2.93 -2.04 2.01
CA GLN A 19 4.27 -2.06 1.41
C GLN A 19 5.37 -2.35 2.44
N ARG A 20 5.29 -1.76 3.63
CA ARG A 20 6.23 -2.02 4.74
C ARG A 20 6.15 -3.45 5.23
N SER A 21 4.94 -4.00 5.32
CA SER A 21 4.73 -5.41 5.66
C SER A 21 5.36 -6.33 4.61
N ALA A 22 5.19 -6.03 3.32
CA ALA A 22 5.85 -6.76 2.24
C ALA A 22 7.37 -6.65 2.32
N ALA A 23 7.91 -5.46 2.61
CA ALA A 23 9.35 -5.26 2.78
C ALA A 23 9.92 -6.10 3.94
N LEU A 24 9.20 -6.18 5.07
CA LEU A 24 9.59 -7.03 6.20
C LEU A 24 9.63 -8.52 5.80
N LEU A 25 8.60 -8.99 5.08
CA LEU A 25 8.56 -10.38 4.60
C LEU A 25 9.65 -10.69 3.56
N SER A 26 10.00 -9.71 2.73
CA SER A 26 11.09 -9.82 1.75
C SER A 26 12.46 -9.91 2.44
N TRP A 27 12.68 -9.12 3.50
CA TRP A 27 13.87 -9.25 4.33
C TRP A 27 13.94 -10.60 5.05
N ASP A 28 12.83 -11.04 5.63
CA ASP A 28 12.76 -12.35 6.30
C ASP A 28 13.07 -13.49 5.31
N GLN A 29 12.60 -13.38 4.06
CA GLN A 29 12.86 -14.37 3.00
C GLN A 29 14.35 -14.59 2.76
N GLN A 30 15.15 -13.52 2.90
CA GLN A 30 16.58 -13.53 2.64
C GLN A 30 17.43 -13.91 3.86
N THR A 31 16.86 -13.86 5.07
CA THR A 31 17.63 -13.95 6.31
C THR A 31 17.26 -15.15 7.17
N TYR A 32 15.96 -15.36 7.43
CA TYR A 32 15.48 -16.34 8.41
C TYR A 32 14.53 -17.39 7.84
N MET A 33 13.94 -17.15 6.66
CA MET A 33 12.95 -18.06 6.09
C MET A 33 13.55 -19.47 5.84
N PRO A 34 12.88 -20.55 6.31
CA PRO A 34 13.33 -21.91 6.03
C PRO A 34 13.16 -22.26 4.54
N SER A 35 13.96 -23.21 4.05
CA SER A 35 14.02 -23.60 2.62
C SER A 35 12.70 -24.06 2.01
N GLY A 36 11.76 -24.55 2.82
CA GLY A 36 10.42 -24.95 2.38
C GLY A 36 9.40 -23.80 2.25
N GLY A 37 9.73 -22.59 2.69
CA GLY A 37 8.79 -21.47 2.81
C GLY A 37 8.53 -20.67 1.52
N SER A 38 9.28 -20.92 0.44
CA SER A 38 9.31 -20.05 -0.74
C SER A 38 7.94 -19.87 -1.41
N LYS A 39 7.13 -20.93 -1.52
CA LYS A 39 5.83 -20.86 -2.20
C LYS A 39 4.84 -19.98 -1.42
N ASP A 40 4.73 -20.22 -0.12
CA ASP A 40 3.80 -19.47 0.73
C ASP A 40 4.26 -18.01 0.88
N ARG A 41 5.57 -17.78 0.98
CA ARG A 41 6.14 -16.42 1.00
C ARG A 41 5.84 -15.66 -0.29
N ALA A 42 6.01 -16.29 -1.44
CA ALA A 42 5.67 -15.67 -2.72
C ALA A 42 4.19 -15.26 -2.78
N GLN A 43 3.29 -16.12 -2.29
CA GLN A 43 1.86 -15.81 -2.22
C GLN A 43 1.55 -14.65 -1.26
N GLN A 44 2.21 -14.59 -0.11
CA GLN A 44 2.07 -13.49 0.85
C GLN A 44 2.50 -12.15 0.22
N LEU A 45 3.67 -12.11 -0.41
CA LEU A 45 4.19 -10.92 -1.08
C LEU A 45 3.26 -10.47 -2.20
N ALA A 46 2.85 -11.39 -3.08
CA ALA A 46 1.92 -11.07 -4.19
C ALA A 46 0.58 -10.52 -3.69
N THR A 47 0.08 -11.04 -2.55
CA THR A 47 -1.17 -10.54 -1.94
C THR A 47 -1.00 -9.12 -1.42
N LEU A 48 0.05 -8.85 -0.65
CA LEU A 48 0.29 -7.54 -0.06
C LEU A 48 0.57 -6.47 -1.12
N GLU A 49 1.45 -6.77 -2.08
CA GLU A 49 1.78 -5.83 -3.17
C GLU A 49 0.58 -5.59 -4.09
N GLY A 50 -0.19 -6.64 -4.40
CA GLY A 50 -1.40 -6.51 -5.21
C GLY A 50 -2.49 -5.68 -4.52
N LEU A 51 -2.65 -5.80 -3.20
CA LEU A 51 -3.56 -4.97 -2.42
C LEU A 51 -3.08 -3.52 -2.36
N ALA A 52 -1.80 -3.30 -2.05
CA ALA A 52 -1.21 -1.96 -2.00
C ALA A 52 -1.39 -1.23 -3.33
N HIS A 53 -1.12 -1.92 -4.45
CA HIS A 53 -1.32 -1.36 -5.78
C HIS A 53 -2.79 -0.99 -6.03
N ARG A 54 -3.73 -1.91 -5.81
CA ARG A 54 -5.18 -1.65 -6.02
C ARG A 54 -5.70 -0.46 -5.20
N LEU A 55 -5.27 -0.34 -3.95
CA LEU A 55 -5.65 0.79 -3.09
C LEU A 55 -5.05 2.10 -3.59
N PHE A 56 -3.78 2.07 -3.99
CA PHE A 56 -3.06 3.24 -4.50
C PHE A 56 -3.70 3.80 -5.78
N ILE A 57 -4.13 2.93 -6.71
CA ILE A 57 -4.76 3.35 -7.97
C ILE A 57 -6.30 3.41 -7.90
N SER A 58 -6.88 3.38 -6.71
CA SER A 58 -8.34 3.39 -6.56
C SER A 58 -8.94 4.73 -6.99
N ASN A 59 -10.18 4.70 -7.52
CA ASN A 59 -10.92 5.92 -7.89
C ASN A 59 -10.97 6.93 -6.73
N LYS A 60 -11.05 6.45 -5.49
CA LYS A 60 -11.05 7.28 -4.28
C LYS A 60 -9.84 8.21 -4.18
N VAL A 61 -8.66 7.74 -4.59
CA VAL A 61 -7.43 8.56 -4.62
C VAL A 61 -7.56 9.66 -5.67
N GLY A 62 -8.04 9.30 -6.87
CA GLY A 62 -8.30 10.26 -7.95
C GLY A 62 -9.31 11.33 -7.54
N ASP A 63 -10.43 10.94 -6.93
CA ASP A 63 -11.48 11.84 -6.46
C ASP A 63 -10.94 12.84 -5.43
N LEU A 64 -10.19 12.36 -4.42
CA LEU A 64 -9.59 13.21 -3.40
C LEU A 64 -8.56 14.18 -3.96
N ILE A 65 -7.76 13.76 -4.94
CA ILE A 65 -6.80 14.64 -5.63
C ILE A 65 -7.56 15.72 -6.41
N GLY A 66 -8.57 15.33 -7.20
CA GLY A 66 -9.37 16.27 -7.99
C GLY A 66 -10.11 17.30 -7.13
N GLU A 67 -10.65 16.88 -5.98
CA GLU A 67 -11.25 17.79 -4.99
C GLU A 67 -10.21 18.78 -4.43
N LEU A 68 -8.99 18.31 -4.13
CA LEU A 68 -7.93 19.18 -3.63
C LEU A 68 -7.44 20.19 -4.66
N GLU A 69 -7.22 19.76 -5.91
CA GLU A 69 -6.83 20.64 -7.01
C GLU A 69 -7.88 21.72 -7.28
N SER A 70 -9.17 21.35 -7.21
CA SER A 70 -10.28 22.29 -7.40
C SER A 70 -10.38 23.35 -6.30
N ASN A 71 -9.88 23.05 -5.09
CA ASN A 71 -9.90 23.97 -3.95
C ASN A 71 -8.66 24.88 -3.88
N VAL A 72 -7.66 24.67 -4.74
CA VAL A 72 -6.44 25.50 -4.83
C VAL A 72 -6.56 26.56 -5.93
N ASN A 73 -7.41 26.33 -6.94
CA ASN A 73 -7.74 27.28 -8.00
C ASN A 73 -8.89 28.21 -7.62
#